data_AF-A0A837I377-F1
#
_entry.id   AF-A0A837I377-F1
#
_cell.length_a   1.000
_cell.length_b   1.000
_cell.length_c   1.000
_cell.angle_alpha   90.00
_cell.angle_beta   90.00
_cell.angle_gamma   90.00
#
_symmetry.space_group_name_H-M   'P 1'
#
loop_
_entity.id
_entity.type
_entity.pdbx_description
1 polymer ?
#
loop_
_entity_poly.entity_id
_entity_poly.type
_entity_poly.pdbx_seq_one_letter_code
_entity_poly.pdbx_strand_id
1 'polypeptide(L)'
;MDCPHCHQPLSTIEIETSDGHIHFIEECLNCGGHFIDPYLANFLTLETTRNIDSIIPKSRAVTATNPVCSKCGQPMSGIKDDSVPQTVTVFTCPNNHGDFFPKNQLYLFKQAQQSKIYFHKLWGIPLKSAFAVLIPILVIFSLATLLPSILEQATTTQENRIKASEILTPPLITTISSTQVLISFSTQKPARTSVRFTEGLIKTFIVSTIPQTNHLLSVEDLPPGTLFKYVIVIDAGEKPVSTSEYTFSTP
;
A
#
# COMPACT_ATOMS: atom_id res chain seq x y z
N MET A 1 27.37 -18.47 32.22
CA MET A 1 26.02 -18.10 32.69
C MET A 1 25.40 -19.30 33.38
N ASP A 2 24.46 -19.10 34.30
CA ASP A 2 23.81 -20.23 34.99
C ASP A 2 22.50 -20.62 34.31
N CYS A 3 22.16 -21.90 34.33
CA CYS A 3 20.95 -22.43 33.73
C CYS A 3 19.70 -21.83 34.40
N PRO A 4 18.76 -21.27 33.63
CA PRO A 4 17.51 -20.72 34.17
C PRO A 4 16.69 -21.67 35.02
N HIS A 5 16.84 -22.98 34.80
CA HIS A 5 16.04 -24.00 35.47
C HIS A 5 16.75 -24.65 36.67
N CYS A 6 18.02 -25.05 36.52
CA CYS A 6 18.72 -25.82 37.56
C CYS A 6 19.94 -25.11 38.17
N HIS A 7 20.20 -23.86 37.76
CA HIS A 7 21.30 -23.00 38.24
C HIS A 7 22.71 -23.63 38.09
N GLN A 8 22.85 -24.66 37.28
CA GLN A 8 24.14 -25.23 36.89
C GLN A 8 24.76 -24.42 35.75
N PRO A 9 26.09 -24.39 35.61
CA PRO A 9 26.75 -23.65 34.55
C PRO A 9 26.28 -24.12 33.16
N LEU A 10 26.02 -23.15 32.29
CA LEU A 10 25.77 -23.36 30.87
C LEU A 10 27.09 -23.52 30.12
N SER A 11 27.06 -24.38 29.09
CA SER A 11 28.12 -24.56 28.12
C SER A 11 27.71 -23.88 26.82
N THR A 12 28.64 -23.16 26.21
CA THR A 12 28.42 -22.51 24.92
C THR A 12 28.74 -23.50 23.80
N ILE A 13 27.84 -23.64 22.83
CA ILE A 13 28.04 -24.46 21.63
C ILE A 13 27.87 -23.62 20.36
N GLU A 14 28.63 -24.00 19.35
CA GLU A 14 28.60 -23.41 18.02
C GLU A 14 27.54 -24.10 17.16
N ILE A 15 26.74 -23.30 16.46
CA ILE A 15 25.63 -23.78 15.63
C ILE A 15 25.61 -23.04 14.29
N GLU A 16 25.18 -23.75 13.25
CA GLU A 16 24.90 -23.17 11.93
C GLU A 16 23.39 -22.88 11.81
N THR A 17 23.06 -21.66 11.42
CA THR A 17 21.70 -21.19 11.18
C THR A 17 21.30 -21.30 9.71
N SER A 18 20.00 -21.24 9.43
CA SER A 18 19.45 -21.41 8.07
C SER A 18 19.92 -20.36 7.05
N ASP A 19 20.45 -19.23 7.51
CA ASP A 19 21.05 -18.17 6.70
C ASP A 19 22.56 -18.38 6.45
N GLY A 20 23.13 -19.49 6.91
CA GLY A 20 24.55 -19.86 6.69
C GLY A 20 25.52 -19.13 7.63
N HIS A 21 25.01 -18.49 8.68
CA HIS A 21 25.84 -17.86 9.71
C HIS A 21 26.10 -18.79 10.88
N ILE A 22 27.23 -18.55 11.55
CA ILE A 22 27.63 -19.26 12.74
C ILE A 22 27.18 -18.44 13.95
N HIS A 23 26.44 -19.08 14.84
CA HIS A 23 25.97 -18.49 16.08
C HIS A 23 26.34 -19.37 17.28
N PHE A 24 26.23 -18.79 18.46
CA PHE A 24 26.46 -19.49 19.72
C PHE A 24 25.16 -19.60 20.51
N ILE A 25 24.92 -20.76 21.10
CA ILE A 25 23.81 -20.96 22.04
C ILE A 25 24.33 -21.58 23.33
N GLU A 26 23.55 -21.40 24.38
CA GLU A 26 23.89 -21.86 25.71
C GLU A 26 23.09 -23.11 26.06
N GLU A 27 23.77 -24.20 26.40
CA GLU A 27 23.16 -25.47 26.77
C GLU A 27 23.52 -25.87 28.20
N CYS A 28 22.58 -26.50 28.89
CA CYS A 28 22.82 -27.02 30.23
C CYS A 28 23.08 -28.52 30.17
N LEU A 29 24.31 -28.95 30.43
CA LEU A 29 24.66 -30.37 30.48
C LEU A 29 24.02 -31.13 31.66
N ASN A 30 23.46 -30.42 32.64
CA ASN A 30 22.81 -31.04 33.79
C ASN A 30 21.34 -31.39 33.54
N CYS A 31 20.53 -30.45 33.03
CA CYS A 31 19.11 -30.66 32.78
C CYS A 31 18.75 -30.79 31.30
N GLY A 32 19.71 -30.52 30.40
CA GLY A 32 19.55 -30.58 28.95
C GLY A 32 18.68 -29.46 28.38
N GLY A 33 18.51 -28.35 29.09
CA GLY A 33 17.80 -27.18 28.60
C GLY A 33 18.71 -26.24 27.80
N HIS A 34 18.11 -25.47 26.91
CA HIS A 34 18.79 -24.53 26.02
C HIS A 34 18.32 -23.10 26.29
N PHE A 35 19.26 -22.18 26.45
CA PHE A 35 19.00 -20.75 26.51
C PHE A 35 19.46 -20.13 25.19
N ILE A 36 18.53 -19.50 24.50
CA ILE A 36 18.71 -19.01 23.14
C ILE A 36 18.49 -17.51 23.13
N ASP A 37 19.39 -16.78 22.48
CA ASP A 37 19.24 -15.33 22.34
C ASP A 37 17.97 -14.95 21.56
N PRO A 38 17.46 -13.72 21.72
CA PRO A 38 16.23 -13.29 21.08
C PRO A 38 16.27 -13.51 19.57
N TYR A 39 15.14 -13.97 19.01
CA TYR A 39 14.95 -14.25 17.58
C TYR A 39 15.80 -15.37 16.98
N LEU A 40 16.93 -15.76 17.60
CA LEU A 40 17.84 -16.78 17.07
C LEU A 40 17.15 -18.14 16.90
N ALA A 41 16.21 -18.46 17.79
CA ALA A 41 15.39 -19.67 17.67
C ALA A 41 14.66 -19.76 16.32
N ASN A 42 14.31 -18.65 15.66
CA ASN A 42 13.63 -18.67 14.36
C ASN A 42 14.53 -19.14 13.21
N PHE A 43 15.84 -18.96 13.31
CA PHE A 43 16.82 -19.31 12.27
C PHE A 43 17.39 -20.72 12.43
N LEU A 44 17.00 -21.46 13.48
CA LEU A 44 17.43 -22.84 13.65
C LEU A 44 16.67 -23.81 12.73
N THR A 45 17.39 -24.75 12.14
CA THR A 45 16.82 -25.85 11.36
C THR A 45 16.38 -27.01 12.27
N LEU A 46 15.51 -27.90 11.75
CA LEU A 46 15.13 -29.12 12.48
C LEU A 46 16.33 -30.05 12.72
N GLU A 47 17.29 -30.08 11.80
CA GLU A 47 18.49 -30.90 11.92
C GLU A 47 19.44 -30.35 12.99
N THR A 48 19.71 -29.04 12.96
CA THR A 48 20.51 -28.34 13.97
C THR A 48 19.93 -28.61 15.36
N THR A 49 18.61 -28.43 15.53
CA THR A 49 17.95 -28.67 16.83
C THR A 49 17.97 -30.12 17.27
N ARG A 50 17.84 -31.09 16.36
CA ARG A 50 18.01 -32.52 16.68
C ARG A 50 19.41 -32.84 17.20
N ASN A 51 20.44 -32.27 16.58
CA ASN A 51 21.82 -32.51 16.97
C ASN A 51 22.10 -31.94 18.37
N ILE A 52 21.62 -30.73 18.64
CA ILE A 52 21.73 -30.08 19.95
C ILE A 52 20.95 -30.84 21.03
N ASP A 53 19.72 -31.26 20.73
CA ASP A 53 18.88 -32.03 21.66
C ASP A 53 19.35 -33.50 21.82
N SER A 54 20.43 -33.95 21.18
CA SER A 54 20.93 -35.32 21.35
C SER A 54 21.64 -35.59 22.69
N ILE A 55 21.99 -34.53 23.44
CA ILE A 55 22.79 -34.63 24.67
C ILE A 55 22.00 -35.28 25.80
N ILE A 56 22.60 -36.28 26.45
CA ILE A 56 22.03 -36.97 27.61
C ILE A 56 22.34 -36.14 28.88
N PRO A 57 21.33 -35.59 29.57
CA PRO A 57 21.55 -34.81 30.78
C PRO A 57 22.05 -35.68 31.95
N LYS A 58 22.87 -35.09 32.82
CA LYS A 58 23.38 -35.76 34.03
C LYS A 58 22.30 -36.07 35.06
N SER A 59 21.23 -35.28 35.10
CA SER A 59 20.08 -35.47 35.97
C SER A 59 18.83 -35.81 35.15
N ARG A 60 17.90 -36.58 35.75
CA ARG A 60 16.57 -36.76 35.15
C ARG A 60 15.88 -35.41 35.07
N ALA A 61 15.36 -35.08 33.89
CA ALA A 61 14.69 -33.82 33.63
C ALA A 61 13.49 -33.65 34.57
N VAL A 62 13.59 -32.71 35.50
CA VAL A 62 12.46 -32.19 36.27
C VAL A 62 11.72 -31.18 35.39
N THR A 63 10.40 -31.12 35.46
CA THR A 63 9.63 -30.10 34.75
C THR A 63 9.98 -28.72 35.31
N ALA A 64 10.51 -27.83 34.48
CA ALA A 64 10.79 -26.46 34.88
C ALA A 64 9.48 -25.74 35.18
N THR A 65 9.23 -25.41 36.45
CA THR A 65 8.01 -24.71 36.86
C THR A 65 8.21 -23.21 36.96
N ASN A 66 9.38 -22.73 37.42
CA ASN A 66 9.67 -21.31 37.60
C ASN A 66 11.11 -20.95 37.18
N PRO A 67 11.46 -21.00 35.88
CA PRO A 67 12.80 -20.64 35.44
C PRO A 67 13.07 -19.14 35.62
N VAL A 68 14.33 -18.79 35.90
CA VAL A 68 14.79 -17.42 36.13
C VAL A 68 15.84 -17.04 35.11
N CYS A 69 15.74 -15.86 34.49
CA CYS A 69 16.68 -15.44 33.46
C CYS A 69 18.11 -15.33 34.00
N SER A 70 19.04 -15.98 33.32
CA SER A 70 20.47 -16.01 33.66
C SER A 70 21.17 -14.66 33.55
N LYS A 71 20.63 -13.72 32.76
CA LYS A 71 21.21 -12.38 32.52
C LYS A 71 20.67 -11.32 33.48
N CYS A 72 19.38 -11.34 33.85
CA CYS A 72 18.76 -10.30 34.68
C CYS A 72 18.10 -10.77 35.97
N GLY A 73 18.07 -12.07 36.24
CA GLY A 73 17.48 -12.62 37.47
C GLY A 73 15.94 -12.51 37.56
N GLN A 74 15.26 -12.07 36.51
CA GLN A 74 13.79 -11.98 36.49
C GLN A 74 13.14 -13.35 36.21
N PRO A 75 11.99 -13.66 36.81
CA PRO A 75 11.25 -14.87 36.50
C PRO A 75 10.82 -14.87 35.02
N MET A 76 10.97 -16.01 34.37
CA MET A 76 10.59 -16.18 32.96
C MET A 76 9.18 -16.77 32.88
N SER A 77 8.36 -16.23 31.99
CA SER A 77 6.98 -16.67 31.79
C SER A 77 6.87 -17.63 30.61
N GLY A 78 6.03 -18.66 30.74
CA GLY A 78 5.73 -19.57 29.63
C GLY A 78 4.94 -18.86 28.52
N ILE A 79 5.31 -19.06 27.27
CA ILE A 79 4.57 -18.52 26.11
C ILE A 79 3.36 -19.44 25.83
N LYS A 80 2.16 -18.85 25.73
CA LYS A 80 0.90 -19.57 25.45
C LYS A 80 0.14 -19.06 24.20
N ASP A 81 0.84 -18.33 23.35
CA ASP A 81 0.27 -17.76 22.12
C ASP A 81 0.16 -18.80 20.98
N ASP A 82 -0.61 -18.50 19.94
CA ASP A 82 -0.80 -19.30 18.70
C ASP A 82 0.51 -19.57 17.93
N SER A 83 1.57 -18.84 18.26
CA SER A 83 2.93 -19.03 17.77
C SER A 83 3.63 -20.24 18.39
N VAL A 84 3.20 -20.72 19.56
CA VAL A 84 3.77 -21.87 20.28
C VAL A 84 2.71 -22.98 20.42
N PRO A 85 2.96 -24.20 19.94
CA PRO A 85 2.03 -25.32 20.11
C PRO A 85 1.74 -25.60 21.59
N GLN A 86 0.50 -25.95 21.93
CA GLN A 86 0.10 -26.25 23.32
C GLN A 86 0.90 -27.39 23.97
N THR A 87 1.50 -28.26 23.15
CA THR A 87 2.34 -29.38 23.59
C THR A 87 3.80 -29.00 23.83
N VAL A 88 4.17 -27.75 23.55
CA VAL A 88 5.54 -27.23 23.66
C VAL A 88 5.62 -26.23 24.80
N THR A 89 6.64 -26.38 25.64
CA THR A 89 6.93 -25.46 26.72
C THR A 89 8.15 -24.62 26.36
N VAL A 90 7.97 -23.31 26.28
CA VAL A 90 9.05 -22.33 26.14
C VAL A 90 8.84 -21.20 27.13
N PHE A 91 9.91 -20.70 27.72
CA PHE A 91 9.88 -19.58 28.65
C PHE A 91 10.60 -18.38 28.04
N THR A 92 10.04 -17.18 28.19
CA THR A 92 10.64 -15.95 27.67
C THR A 92 11.03 -15.00 28.81
N CYS A 93 12.12 -14.27 28.62
CA CYS A 93 12.57 -13.26 29.56
C CYS A 93 11.79 -11.94 29.35
N PRO A 94 11.23 -11.33 30.41
CA PRO A 94 10.50 -10.05 30.28
C PRO A 94 11.37 -8.88 29.80
N ASN A 95 12.69 -8.97 29.97
CA ASN A 95 13.66 -7.98 29.49
C ASN A 95 14.25 -8.33 28.11
N ASN A 96 13.64 -9.26 27.38
CA ASN A 96 14.06 -9.67 26.04
C ASN A 96 15.53 -10.11 25.95
N HIS A 97 16.01 -10.85 26.95
CA HIS A 97 17.37 -11.40 26.99
C HIS A 97 17.52 -12.75 26.29
N GLY A 98 16.41 -13.37 25.89
CA GLY A 98 16.36 -14.68 25.26
C GLY A 98 15.22 -15.55 25.79
N ASP A 99 15.14 -16.74 25.20
CA ASP A 99 14.15 -17.75 25.49
C ASP A 99 14.82 -19.01 26.05
N PHE A 100 14.15 -19.67 26.99
CA PHE A 100 14.61 -20.92 27.59
C PHE A 100 13.69 -22.07 27.14
N PHE A 101 14.31 -23.08 26.56
CA PHE A 101 13.68 -24.33 26.13
C PHE A 101 14.14 -25.46 27.05
N PRO A 102 13.25 -26.07 27.85
CA PRO A 102 13.55 -27.31 28.54
C PRO A 102 13.94 -28.43 27.56
N LYS A 103 14.49 -29.52 28.10
CA LYS A 103 14.94 -30.67 27.30
C LYS A 103 13.89 -31.11 26.28
N ASN A 104 14.31 -31.31 25.03
CA ASN A 104 13.50 -31.71 23.87
C ASN A 104 12.46 -30.68 23.40
N GLN A 105 12.23 -29.59 24.14
CA GLN A 105 11.18 -28.63 23.78
C GLN A 105 11.58 -27.79 22.56
N LEU A 106 12.87 -27.55 22.36
CA LEU A 106 13.37 -26.85 21.18
C LEU A 106 13.15 -27.67 19.90
N TYR A 107 13.50 -28.95 19.90
CA TYR A 107 13.20 -29.86 18.81
C TYR A 107 11.69 -29.95 18.53
N LEU A 108 10.85 -30.15 19.56
CA LEU A 108 9.40 -30.23 19.39
C LEU A 108 8.81 -28.93 18.85
N PHE A 109 9.31 -27.78 19.29
CA PHE A 109 8.95 -26.47 18.75
C PHE A 109 9.22 -26.39 17.24
N LYS A 110 10.42 -26.78 16.81
CA LYS A 110 10.78 -26.78 15.38
C LYS A 110 10.01 -27.78 14.55
N GLN A 111 9.78 -28.98 15.09
CA GLN A 111 8.98 -29.99 14.42
C GLN A 111 7.56 -29.48 14.15
N ALA A 112 6.95 -28.80 15.13
CA ALA A 112 5.62 -28.23 14.98
C ALA A 112 5.57 -27.04 14.01
N GLN A 113 6.58 -26.15 14.04
CA GLN A 113 6.71 -25.08 13.05
C GLN A 113 6.81 -25.64 11.62
N GLN A 114 7.65 -26.65 11.40
CA GLN A 114 7.79 -27.31 10.10
C GLN A 114 6.49 -27.99 9.67
N SER A 115 5.78 -28.64 10.58
CA SER A 115 4.50 -29.29 10.30
C SER A 115 3.43 -28.28 9.88
N LYS A 116 3.37 -27.12 10.55
CA LYS A 116 2.47 -26.01 10.19
C LYS A 116 2.79 -25.47 8.79
N ILE A 117 4.07 -25.23 8.49
CA ILE A 117 4.51 -24.79 7.16
C ILE A 117 4.14 -25.84 6.10
N TYR A 118 4.39 -27.13 6.38
CA TYR A 118 4.09 -28.22 5.46
C TYR A 118 2.60 -28.37 5.19
N PHE A 119 1.75 -28.27 6.22
CA PHE A 119 0.30 -28.22 6.07
C PHE A 119 -0.12 -27.08 5.14
N HIS A 120 0.32 -25.85 5.39
CA HIS A 120 -0.02 -24.72 4.53
C HIS A 120 0.48 -24.89 3.09
N LYS A 121 1.67 -25.48 2.88
CA LYS A 121 2.20 -25.80 1.54
C LYS A 121 1.37 -26.84 0.80
N LEU A 122 1.01 -27.95 1.44
CA LEU A 122 0.24 -29.03 0.82
C LEU A 122 -1.17 -28.60 0.42
N TRP A 123 -1.82 -27.82 1.27
CA TRP A 123 -3.22 -27.43 1.09
C TRP A 123 -3.39 -26.12 0.30
N GLY A 124 -2.28 -25.51 -0.16
CA GLY A 124 -2.30 -24.25 -0.89
C GLY A 124 -2.90 -23.09 -0.10
N ILE A 125 -2.97 -23.20 1.24
CA ILE A 125 -3.52 -22.17 2.11
C ILE A 125 -2.38 -21.21 2.46
N PRO A 126 -2.37 -19.97 1.94
CA PRO A 126 -1.34 -18.99 2.30
C PRO A 126 -1.36 -18.66 3.80
N LEU A 127 -0.17 -18.49 4.40
CA LEU A 127 0.00 -18.20 5.82
C LEU A 127 -0.59 -16.81 6.15
N LYS A 128 -1.45 -16.72 7.17
CA LYS A 128 -2.10 -15.47 7.61
C LYS A 128 -1.12 -14.31 7.84
N SER A 129 0.11 -14.60 8.26
CA SER A 129 1.17 -13.61 8.50
C SER A 129 1.61 -12.86 7.22
N ALA A 130 1.60 -13.51 6.06
CA ALA A 130 2.01 -12.86 4.80
C ALA A 130 1.00 -11.78 4.36
N PHE A 131 -0.29 -11.98 4.59
CA PHE A 131 -1.33 -10.99 4.26
C PHE A 131 -1.31 -9.77 5.18
N ALA A 132 -0.94 -9.94 6.45
CA ALA A 132 -0.88 -8.83 7.40
C ALA A 132 0.11 -7.73 6.97
N VAL A 133 1.13 -8.09 6.19
CA VAL A 133 2.16 -7.16 5.72
C VAL A 133 1.91 -6.72 4.28
N LEU A 134 1.49 -7.64 3.40
CA LEU A 134 1.31 -7.32 1.98
C LEU A 134 0.11 -6.41 1.70
N ILE A 135 -1.00 -6.56 2.44
CA ILE A 135 -2.21 -5.77 2.20
C ILE A 135 -1.97 -4.27 2.46
N PRO A 136 -1.41 -3.85 3.62
CA PRO A 136 -1.14 -2.43 3.87
C PRO A 136 -0.16 -1.82 2.85
N ILE A 137 0.87 -2.56 2.44
CA ILE A 137 1.86 -2.09 1.46
C ILE A 137 1.18 -1.83 0.10
N LEU A 138 0.33 -2.74 -0.36
CA LEU A 138 -0.38 -2.61 -1.62
C LEU A 138 -1.34 -1.41 -1.59
N VAL A 139 -2.03 -1.20 -0.46
CA VAL A 139 -2.89 -0.03 -0.24
C VAL A 139 -2.10 1.27 -0.31
N ILE A 140 -0.97 1.39 0.39
CA ILE A 140 -0.12 2.59 0.37
C ILE A 140 0.41 2.86 -1.04
N PHE A 141 0.88 1.82 -1.74
CA PHE A 141 1.41 1.96 -3.10
C PHE A 141 0.32 2.39 -4.09
N SER A 142 -0.90 1.87 -3.94
CA SER A 142 -2.05 2.29 -4.75
C SER A 142 -2.45 3.75 -4.49
N LEU A 143 -2.45 4.20 -3.24
CA LEU A 143 -2.72 5.59 -2.88
C LEU A 143 -1.65 6.55 -3.42
N ALA A 144 -0.37 6.19 -3.28
CA ALA A 144 0.75 7.05 -3.72
C ALA A 144 0.83 7.20 -5.24
N THR A 145 0.41 6.19 -6.00
CA THR A 145 0.45 6.22 -7.47
C THR A 145 -0.80 6.82 -8.09
N LEU A 146 -1.98 6.59 -7.52
CA LEU A 146 -3.24 7.04 -8.12
C LEU A 146 -3.61 8.48 -7.76
N LEU A 147 -3.31 8.93 -6.54
CA LEU A 147 -3.68 10.29 -6.08
C LEU A 147 -3.01 11.42 -6.90
N PRO A 148 -1.70 11.37 -7.22
CA PRO A 148 -1.06 12.43 -7.99
C PRO A 148 -1.62 12.56 -9.41
N SER A 149 -1.89 11.44 -10.08
CA SER A 149 -2.42 11.44 -11.45
C SER A 149 -3.82 12.06 -11.53
N ILE A 150 -4.66 11.84 -10.53
CA ILE A 150 -6.00 12.45 -10.46
C ILE A 150 -5.90 13.97 -10.23
N LEU A 151 -4.99 14.41 -9.37
CA LEU A 151 -4.77 15.83 -9.09
C LEU A 151 -4.23 16.57 -10.31
N GLU A 152 -3.27 15.99 -11.04
CA GLU A 152 -2.70 16.58 -12.26
C GLU A 152 -3.74 16.70 -13.40
N GLN A 153 -4.65 15.72 -13.51
CA GLN A 153 -5.73 15.77 -14.49
C GLN A 153 -6.79 16.85 -14.17
N ALA A 154 -7.04 17.11 -12.89
CA ALA A 154 -7.95 18.17 -12.45
C ALA A 154 -7.37 19.57 -12.69
N THR A 155 -6.10 19.80 -12.36
CA THR A 155 -5.44 21.11 -12.53
C THR A 155 -5.27 21.49 -14.00
N THR A 156 -4.86 20.55 -14.85
CA THR A 156 -4.70 20.79 -16.31
C THR A 156 -6.01 21.17 -17.00
N THR A 157 -7.16 20.69 -16.51
CA THR A 157 -8.48 21.05 -17.06
C THR A 157 -8.86 22.48 -16.72
N GLN A 158 -8.49 22.97 -15.53
CA GLN A 158 -8.79 24.34 -15.08
C GLN A 158 -7.87 25.37 -15.74
N GLU A 159 -6.56 25.10 -15.84
CA GLU A 159 -5.60 26.01 -16.50
C GLU A 159 -5.95 26.24 -17.98
N ASN A 160 -6.37 25.19 -18.70
CA ASN A 160 -6.79 25.32 -20.08
C ASN A 160 -8.03 26.25 -20.21
N ARG A 161 -9.01 26.14 -19.31
CA ARG A 161 -10.20 27.03 -19.33
C ARG A 161 -9.86 28.49 -19.05
N ILE A 162 -8.91 28.74 -18.14
CA ILE A 162 -8.42 30.09 -17.81
C ILE A 162 -7.69 30.70 -19.01
N LYS A 163 -6.77 29.93 -19.65
CA LYS A 163 -6.08 30.38 -20.86
C LYS A 163 -7.03 30.70 -22.01
N ALA A 164 -8.05 29.87 -22.26
CA ALA A 164 -9.04 30.20 -23.30
C ALA A 164 -9.76 31.50 -23.00
N SER A 165 -10.28 31.70 -21.78
CA SER A 165 -11.03 32.90 -21.41
C SER A 165 -10.17 34.17 -21.44
N GLU A 166 -8.86 34.06 -21.26
CA GLU A 166 -7.92 35.16 -21.41
C GLU A 166 -7.64 35.50 -22.90
N ILE A 167 -7.76 34.53 -23.81
CA ILE A 167 -7.42 34.68 -25.24
C ILE A 167 -8.56 35.29 -26.08
N LEU A 168 -9.81 35.32 -25.62
CA LEU A 168 -10.93 35.93 -26.36
C LEU A 168 -11.60 37.12 -25.65
N THR A 169 -12.17 38.02 -26.43
CA THR A 169 -13.14 38.99 -25.94
C THR A 169 -14.45 38.29 -25.56
N PRO A 170 -15.16 38.73 -24.50
CA PRO A 170 -16.47 38.19 -24.17
C PRO A 170 -17.40 38.18 -25.40
N PRO A 171 -18.05 37.05 -25.72
CA PRO A 171 -18.87 36.96 -26.91
C PRO A 171 -20.09 37.87 -26.79
N LEU A 172 -20.35 38.63 -27.84
CA LEU A 172 -21.56 39.44 -27.99
C LEU A 172 -22.60 38.63 -28.76
N ILE A 173 -23.77 38.45 -28.13
CA ILE A 173 -24.93 37.80 -28.71
C ILE A 173 -25.94 38.86 -29.13
N THR A 174 -26.26 38.91 -30.41
CA THR A 174 -27.27 39.82 -30.98
C THR A 174 -28.43 38.97 -31.48
N THR A 175 -29.62 39.19 -30.94
CA THR A 175 -30.84 38.55 -31.43
C THR A 175 -31.29 39.22 -32.73
N ILE A 176 -31.45 38.43 -33.79
CA ILE A 176 -31.97 38.91 -35.08
C ILE A 176 -33.48 38.67 -35.15
N SER A 177 -33.94 37.52 -34.64
CA SER A 177 -35.36 37.15 -34.52
C SER A 177 -35.56 36.21 -33.33
N SER A 178 -36.79 35.71 -33.13
CA SER A 178 -37.08 34.65 -32.13
C SER A 178 -36.46 33.30 -32.47
N THR A 179 -35.95 33.12 -33.69
CA THR A 179 -35.35 31.87 -34.18
C THR A 179 -33.91 32.03 -34.68
N GLN A 180 -33.34 33.22 -34.57
CA GLN A 180 -32.02 33.51 -35.11
C GLN A 180 -31.20 34.42 -34.19
N VAL A 181 -29.95 34.03 -33.97
CA VAL A 181 -28.97 34.83 -33.24
C VAL A 181 -27.66 34.94 -33.98
N LEU A 182 -26.97 36.04 -33.75
CA LEU A 182 -25.61 36.29 -34.18
C LEU A 182 -24.69 36.24 -32.97
N ILE A 183 -23.71 35.36 -32.98
CA ILE A 183 -22.67 35.28 -31.96
C ILE A 183 -21.38 35.85 -32.56
N SER A 184 -20.81 36.86 -31.92
CA SER A 184 -19.58 37.52 -32.37
C SER A 184 -18.55 37.60 -31.25
N PHE A 185 -17.30 37.34 -31.57
CA PHE A 185 -16.18 37.39 -30.63
C PHE A 185 -14.86 37.57 -31.37
N SER A 186 -13.83 37.98 -30.65
CA SER A 186 -12.49 38.16 -31.21
C SER A 186 -11.45 37.45 -30.35
N THR A 187 -10.40 36.92 -30.97
CA THR A 187 -9.25 36.33 -30.30
C THR A 187 -8.03 37.25 -30.37
N GLN A 188 -7.15 37.19 -29.38
CA GLN A 188 -5.91 37.97 -29.36
C GLN A 188 -4.93 37.55 -30.47
N LYS A 189 -4.94 36.27 -30.87
CA LYS A 189 -4.11 35.71 -31.94
C LYS A 189 -4.99 35.03 -33.00
N PRO A 190 -4.59 35.00 -34.28
CA PRO A 190 -5.33 34.30 -35.32
C PRO A 190 -5.55 32.82 -34.97
N ALA A 191 -6.79 32.36 -34.95
CA ALA A 191 -7.15 31.00 -34.57
C ALA A 191 -8.29 30.42 -35.43
N ARG A 192 -8.36 29.09 -35.49
CA ARG A 192 -9.55 28.37 -35.97
C ARG A 192 -10.50 28.21 -34.81
N THR A 193 -11.79 28.43 -35.04
CA THR A 193 -12.78 28.39 -33.95
C THR A 193 -14.01 27.60 -34.34
N SER A 194 -14.58 26.92 -33.35
CA SER A 194 -15.88 26.28 -33.44
C SER A 194 -16.69 26.57 -32.19
N VAL A 195 -18.01 26.61 -32.34
CA VAL A 195 -18.97 26.79 -31.24
C VAL A 195 -19.73 25.50 -31.08
N ARG A 196 -19.67 24.91 -29.89
CA ARG A 196 -20.39 23.68 -29.55
C ARG A 196 -21.49 24.00 -28.56
N PHE A 197 -22.73 23.80 -28.96
CA PHE A 197 -23.88 23.90 -28.08
C PHE A 197 -24.00 22.63 -27.23
N THR A 198 -24.26 22.81 -25.94
CA THR A 198 -24.34 21.77 -24.90
C THR A 198 -25.76 21.61 -24.36
N GLU A 199 -26.60 22.64 -24.48
CA GLU A 199 -28.00 22.64 -24.02
C GLU A 199 -28.87 23.50 -24.95
N GLY A 200 -30.16 23.16 -25.07
CA GLY A 200 -31.11 23.77 -26.02
C GLY A 200 -30.95 23.27 -27.47
N LEU A 201 -29.72 23.01 -27.89
CA LEU A 201 -29.36 22.38 -29.17
C LEU A 201 -28.06 21.58 -28.95
N ILE A 202 -27.95 20.36 -29.48
CA ILE A 202 -26.69 19.58 -29.41
C ILE A 202 -26.07 19.57 -30.81
N LYS A 203 -25.33 20.64 -31.13
CA LYS A 203 -24.71 20.83 -32.45
C LYS A 203 -23.41 21.62 -32.34
N THR A 204 -22.47 21.30 -33.21
CA THR A 204 -21.21 22.05 -33.36
C THR A 204 -21.23 22.82 -34.66
N PHE A 205 -20.91 24.10 -34.60
CA PHE A 205 -20.76 24.98 -35.74
C PHE A 205 -19.29 25.36 -35.91
N ILE A 206 -18.75 25.17 -37.11
CA ILE A 206 -17.41 25.66 -37.44
C ILE A 206 -17.55 27.14 -37.78
N VAL A 207 -16.86 28.00 -37.02
CA VAL A 207 -16.94 29.46 -37.19
C VAL A 207 -15.84 29.95 -38.11
N SER A 208 -14.62 29.40 -37.97
CA SER A 208 -13.53 29.68 -38.90
C SER A 208 -12.67 28.44 -39.17
N THR A 209 -12.52 28.12 -40.47
CA THR A 209 -11.61 27.07 -40.95
C THR A 209 -10.19 27.59 -41.20
N ILE A 210 -10.07 28.91 -41.42
CA ILE A 210 -8.79 29.61 -41.60
C ILE A 210 -8.52 30.41 -40.31
N PRO A 211 -7.27 30.44 -39.80
CA PRO A 211 -6.91 31.26 -38.65
C PRO A 211 -7.20 32.74 -38.90
N GLN A 212 -8.06 33.33 -38.06
CA GLN A 212 -8.38 34.75 -38.07
C GLN A 212 -8.65 35.23 -36.65
N THR A 213 -8.72 36.55 -36.44
CA THR A 213 -8.90 37.15 -35.11
C THR A 213 -10.34 37.56 -34.81
N ASN A 214 -11.19 37.70 -35.83
CA ASN A 214 -12.60 38.07 -35.66
C ASN A 214 -13.47 36.92 -36.14
N HIS A 215 -14.47 36.57 -35.34
CA HIS A 215 -15.32 35.42 -35.55
C HIS A 215 -16.78 35.82 -35.42
N LEU A 216 -17.58 35.32 -36.35
CA LEU A 216 -19.00 35.63 -36.44
C LEU A 216 -19.73 34.36 -36.87
N LEU A 217 -20.75 34.00 -36.10
CA LEU A 217 -21.58 32.83 -36.32
C LEU A 217 -23.05 33.25 -36.33
N SER A 218 -23.72 33.05 -37.46
CA SER A 218 -25.19 33.09 -37.55
C SER A 218 -25.74 31.71 -37.21
N VAL A 219 -26.63 31.63 -36.24
CA VAL A 219 -27.34 30.40 -35.88
C VAL A 219 -28.82 30.61 -36.13
N GLU A 220 -29.37 29.80 -37.02
CA GLU A 220 -30.76 29.84 -37.48
C GLU A 220 -31.54 28.63 -36.94
N ASP A 221 -32.85 28.64 -37.16
CA ASP A 221 -33.79 27.59 -36.78
C ASP A 221 -33.81 27.26 -35.28
N LEU A 222 -33.59 28.27 -34.43
CA LEU A 222 -33.65 28.11 -32.98
C LEU A 222 -35.10 28.11 -32.47
N PRO A 223 -35.48 27.21 -31.55
CA PRO A 223 -36.75 27.30 -30.84
C PRO A 223 -36.88 28.64 -30.06
N PRO A 224 -38.02 29.35 -30.16
CA PRO A 224 -38.30 30.56 -29.37
C PRO A 224 -38.33 30.28 -27.85
N GLY A 225 -38.06 31.30 -27.03
CA GLY A 225 -38.13 31.20 -25.56
C GLY A 225 -37.26 30.10 -24.93
N THR A 226 -36.19 29.64 -25.60
CA THR A 226 -35.38 28.50 -25.17
C THR A 226 -34.02 28.96 -24.66
N LEU A 227 -33.58 28.41 -23.53
CA LEU A 227 -32.24 28.63 -22.99
C LEU A 227 -31.23 27.75 -23.74
N PHE A 228 -30.18 28.38 -24.28
CA PHE A 228 -29.07 27.71 -24.91
C PHE A 228 -27.81 27.87 -24.08
N LYS A 229 -27.01 26.81 -24.05
CA LYS A 229 -25.67 26.83 -23.49
C LYS A 229 -24.66 26.38 -24.53
N TYR A 230 -23.51 27.02 -24.58
CA TYR A 230 -22.48 26.73 -25.55
C TYR A 230 -21.07 27.00 -25.03
N VAL A 231 -20.08 26.36 -25.64
CA VAL A 231 -18.65 26.62 -25.44
C VAL A 231 -17.99 26.98 -26.76
N ILE A 232 -16.97 27.83 -26.72
CA ILE A 232 -16.13 28.16 -27.87
C ILE A 232 -14.87 27.31 -27.77
N VAL A 233 -14.52 26.61 -28.84
CA VAL A 233 -13.29 25.84 -28.96
C VAL A 233 -12.35 26.60 -29.89
N ILE A 234 -11.15 26.88 -29.41
CA ILE A 234 -10.12 27.67 -30.08
C ILE A 234 -8.93 26.75 -30.39
N ASP A 235 -8.53 26.72 -31.65
CA ASP A 235 -7.34 26.02 -32.12
C ASP A 235 -6.37 27.04 -32.74
N ALA A 236 -5.30 27.34 -32.00
CA ALA A 236 -4.25 28.28 -32.39
C ALA A 236 -2.94 27.56 -32.82
N GLY A 237 -3.00 26.25 -33.12
CA GLY A 237 -1.84 25.44 -33.55
C GLY A 237 -1.13 24.70 -32.41
N GLU A 238 -1.22 25.20 -31.19
CA GLU A 238 -1.00 24.45 -29.95
C GLU A 238 -2.38 23.90 -29.51
N LYS A 239 -2.43 22.72 -28.88
CA LYS A 239 -3.64 21.95 -28.54
C LYS A 239 -4.96 22.75 -28.38
N PRO A 240 -6.10 22.29 -28.97
CA PRO A 240 -7.37 23.00 -28.87
C PRO A 240 -7.81 23.24 -27.42
N VAL A 241 -8.27 24.46 -27.15
CA VAL A 241 -8.69 24.91 -25.81
C VAL A 241 -10.17 25.29 -25.86
N SER A 242 -10.92 25.00 -24.80
CA SER A 242 -12.34 25.35 -24.69
C SER A 242 -12.57 26.42 -23.61
N THR A 243 -13.49 27.34 -23.87
CA THR A 243 -13.93 28.36 -22.91
C THR A 243 -14.74 27.75 -21.76
N SER A 244 -15.05 28.59 -20.76
CA SER A 244 -16.22 28.38 -19.91
C SER A 244 -17.51 28.38 -20.74
N GLU A 245 -18.59 27.89 -20.13
CA GLU A 245 -19.91 27.86 -20.75
C GLU A 245 -20.53 29.26 -20.79
N TYR A 246 -21.05 29.63 -21.95
CA TYR A 246 -21.83 30.83 -22.18
C TYR A 246 -23.31 30.46 -22.35
N THR A 247 -24.19 31.40 -22.02
CA THR A 247 -25.63 31.18 -22.03
C THR A 247 -26.37 32.32 -22.70
N PHE A 248 -27.42 32.01 -23.46
CA PHE A 248 -28.39 33.00 -23.95
C PHE A 248 -29.78 32.40 -24.06
N SER A 249 -30.80 33.24 -24.18
CA SER A 249 -32.17 32.79 -24.46
C SER A 249 -32.69 33.48 -25.70
N THR A 250 -33.43 32.73 -26.53
CA THR A 250 -34.19 33.34 -27.63
C THR A 250 -35.38 34.13 -27.05
N PRO A 251 -35.73 35.28 -27.66
CA PRO A 251 -36.92 36.04 -27.30
C PRO A 251 -38.22 35.24 -27.38
#